data_AF-A0A837JCU3-F1
#
_entry.id   AF-A0A837JCU3-F1
#
_cell.length_a   1.000
_cell.length_b   1.000
_cell.length_c   1.000
_cell.angle_alpha   90.00
_cell.angle_beta   90.00
_cell.angle_gamma   90.00
#
_symmetry.space_group_name_H-M   'P 1'
#
loop_
_entity.id
_entity.type
_entity.pdbx_description
1 polymer ?
#
loop_
_entity_poly.entity_id
_entity_poly.type
_entity_poly.pdbx_seq_one_letter_code
_entity_poly.pdbx_strand_id
1 'polypeptide(L)' 'MINKSLKDMTLKERFDSRGFAVKKYATAYGVSHTILSMVLSGERNGRNNINGDTRKIMAQLKKDNVWIGKLPWEV' A
#
# COMPACT_ATOMS: atom_id res chain seq x y z
N MET A 1 15.52 -18.31 11.22
CA MET A 1 14.63 -17.52 10.35
C MET A 1 15.35 -16.22 10.02
N ILE A 2 15.56 -15.92 8.74
CA ILE A 2 16.21 -14.66 8.34
C ILE A 2 15.19 -13.55 8.61
N ASN A 3 15.46 -12.69 9.60
CA ASN A 3 14.71 -11.45 9.78
C ASN A 3 15.01 -10.54 8.59
N LYS A 4 14.21 -10.64 7.52
CA LYS A 4 14.24 -9.64 6.44
C LYS A 4 13.96 -8.28 7.07
N SER A 5 14.78 -7.28 6.78
CA SER A 5 14.47 -5.93 7.22
C SER A 5 13.25 -5.44 6.46
N LEU A 6 12.49 -4.50 7.04
CA LEU A 6 11.33 -3.89 6.37
C LEU A 6 11.68 -3.28 5.00
N LYS A 7 12.95 -2.93 4.74
CA LYS A 7 13.39 -2.39 3.45
C LYS A 7 13.47 -3.46 2.36
N ASP A 8 13.68 -4.72 2.73
CA ASP A 8 13.85 -5.85 1.81
C ASP A 8 12.52 -6.55 1.49
N MET A 9 11.45 -6.16 2.19
CA MET A 9 10.10 -6.65 1.99
C MET A 9 9.39 -5.87 0.88
N THR A 10 8.63 -6.60 0.05
CA THR A 10 7.65 -6.04 -0.87
C THR A 10 6.55 -5.29 -0.11
N LEU A 11 5.80 -4.44 -0.83
CA LEU A 11 4.67 -3.73 -0.23
C LEU A 11 3.60 -4.70 0.29
N LYS A 12 3.34 -5.79 -0.45
CA LYS A 12 2.44 -6.86 -0.02
C LYS A 12 2.93 -7.58 1.23
N GLU A 13 4.20 -7.99 1.30
CA GLU A 13 4.75 -8.63 2.50
C GLU A 13 4.63 -7.71 3.72
N ARG A 14 4.89 -6.40 3.57
CA ARG A 14 4.71 -5.43 4.65
C ARG A 14 3.25 -5.34 5.09
N PHE A 15 2.33 -5.25 4.14
CA PHE A 15 0.89 -5.25 4.40
C PHE A 15 0.46 -6.50 5.19
N ASP A 16 0.92 -7.67 4.77
CA ASP A 16 0.59 -8.94 5.42
C ASP A 16 1.21 -9.06 6.82
N SER A 17 2.44 -8.58 7.02
CA SER A 17 3.09 -8.57 8.34
C SER A 17 2.37 -7.70 9.38
N ARG A 18 1.54 -6.75 8.94
CA ARG A 18 0.66 -5.95 9.82
C ARG A 18 -0.63 -6.68 10.18
N GLY A 19 -0.85 -7.88 9.64
CA GLY A 19 -2.08 -8.66 9.83
C GLY A 19 -3.27 -8.12 9.05
N PHE A 20 -3.03 -7.30 8.02
CA PHE A 20 -4.12 -6.70 7.24
C PHE A 20 -4.66 -7.69 6.19
N ALA A 21 -5.97 -7.64 5.99
CA ALA A 21 -6.64 -8.40 4.94
C ALA A 21 -7.24 -7.43 3.90
N VAL A 22 -6.95 -7.67 2.62
CA VAL A 22 -7.31 -6.75 1.51
C VAL A 22 -8.78 -6.33 1.55
N LYS A 23 -9.72 -7.28 1.66
CA LYS A 23 -11.16 -6.97 1.69
C LYS A 23 -11.54 -6.11 2.90
N LYS A 24 -11.11 -6.50 4.11
CA LYS A 24 -11.43 -5.78 5.34
C LYS A 24 -10.84 -4.37 5.33
N TYR A 25 -9.60 -4.24 4.90
CA TYR A 25 -8.89 -2.97 4.80
C TYR A 25 -9.56 -2.04 3.78
N ALA A 26 -9.88 -2.57 2.60
CA ALA A 26 -10.59 -1.82 1.56
C ALA A 26 -11.96 -1.29 2.04
N THR A 27 -12.74 -2.13 2.72
CA THR A 27 -14.01 -1.71 3.33
C THR A 27 -13.82 -0.66 4.42
N ALA A 28 -12.88 -0.86 5.34
CA ALA A 28 -12.64 0.05 6.46
C ALA A 28 -12.29 1.47 6.01
N TYR A 29 -11.54 1.61 4.91
CA TYR A 29 -11.13 2.90 4.38
C TYR A 29 -11.96 3.39 3.18
N GLY A 30 -13.00 2.65 2.79
CA GLY A 30 -13.87 3.00 1.66
C GLY A 30 -13.08 3.20 0.38
N VAL A 31 -12.34 2.17 -0.05
CA VAL A 31 -11.55 2.13 -1.28
C VAL A 31 -11.80 0.82 -2.03
N SER A 32 -11.57 0.80 -3.35
CA SER A 32 -11.69 -0.43 -4.12
C SER A 32 -10.65 -1.49 -3.71
N HIS A 33 -11.11 -2.70 -3.41
CA HIS A 33 -10.21 -3.83 -3.11
C HIS A 33 -9.32 -4.20 -4.31
N THR A 34 -9.82 -4.00 -5.55
CA THR A 34 -9.07 -4.26 -6.78
C THR A 34 -7.91 -3.27 -6.90
N ILE A 35 -8.18 -1.99 -6.66
CA ILE A 35 -7.14 -0.95 -6.70
C ILE A 35 -6.13 -1.18 -5.57
N LEU A 36 -6.58 -1.57 -4.37
CA LEU A 36 -5.67 -1.92 -3.29
C LEU A 36 -4.72 -3.06 -3.68
N SER A 37 -5.24 -4.15 -4.28
CA SER A 37 -4.41 -5.24 -4.78
C SER A 37 -3.39 -4.79 -5.83
N MET A 38 -3.80 -3.94 -6.77
CA MET A 38 -2.91 -3.38 -7.81
C MET A 38 -1.83 -2.45 -7.21
N VAL A 39 -2.13 -1.74 -6.12
CA VAL A 39 -1.12 -0.95 -5.40
C VAL A 39 -0.14 -1.87 -4.69
N LEU A 40 -0.64 -2.89 -3.98
CA LEU A 40 0.21 -3.85 -3.26
C LEU A 40 1.13 -4.67 -4.18
N SER A 41 0.70 -4.93 -5.42
CA SER A 41 1.53 -5.60 -6.45
C SER A 41 2.51 -4.65 -7.16
N GLY A 42 2.37 -3.33 -6.98
CA GLY A 42 3.19 -2.31 -7.64
C GLY A 42 2.71 -1.91 -9.04
N GLU A 43 1.66 -2.54 -9.57
CA GLU A 43 1.03 -2.17 -10.85
C GLU A 43 0.52 -0.71 -10.83
N ARG A 44 0.05 -0.26 -9.66
CA ARG A 44 -0.31 1.14 -9.40
C ARG A 44 0.62 1.75 -8.36
N ASN A 45 1.39 2.73 -8.78
CA ASN A 45 2.44 3.35 -7.95
C ASN A 45 2.28 4.87 -7.81
N GLY A 46 1.17 5.45 -8.26
CA GLY A 46 0.89 6.88 -8.15
C GLY A 46 1.78 7.81 -8.99
N ARG A 47 2.63 7.28 -9.88
CA ARG A 47 3.39 8.08 -10.86
C ARG A 47 2.65 8.23 -12.19
N ASN A 48 2.15 7.11 -12.73
CA ASN A 48 1.54 7.08 -14.07
C ASN A 48 0.02 6.85 -14.05
N ASN A 49 -0.55 6.42 -12.92
CA ASN A 49 -1.96 6.01 -12.78
C ASN A 49 -2.63 6.69 -11.58
N ILE A 50 -2.52 8.02 -11.51
CA ILE A 50 -3.15 8.82 -10.45
C ILE A 50 -4.67 8.81 -10.65
N ASN A 51 -5.37 8.08 -9.80
CA ASN A 51 -6.78 8.32 -9.52
C ASN A 51 -6.98 8.50 -8.00
N GLY A 52 -8.15 9.00 -7.60
CA GLY A 52 -8.44 9.35 -6.20
C GLY A 52 -8.21 8.18 -5.23
N ASP A 53 -8.70 7.00 -5.60
CA ASP A 53 -8.54 5.77 -4.80
C ASP A 53 -7.07 5.36 -4.64
N THR A 54 -6.28 5.39 -5.71
CA THR A 54 -4.84 5.06 -5.65
C THR A 54 -4.12 5.99 -4.67
N ARG A 55 -4.39 7.30 -4.75
CA ARG A 55 -3.79 8.28 -3.83
C ARG A 55 -4.21 8.03 -2.37
N LYS A 56 -5.51 7.80 -2.15
CA LYS A 56 -6.08 7.53 -0.83
C LYS A 56 -5.48 6.26 -0.21
N ILE A 57 -5.38 5.18 -0.98
CA ILE A 57 -4.75 3.91 -0.56
C ILE A 57 -3.30 4.15 -0.15
N MET A 58 -2.48 4.75 -1.02
CA MET A 58 -1.05 4.93 -0.71
C MET A 58 -0.83 5.84 0.49
N ALA A 59 -1.62 6.91 0.63
CA ALA A 59 -1.57 7.77 1.81
C ALA A 59 -1.93 7.01 3.09
N GLN A 60 -2.94 6.14 3.04
CA GLN A 60 -3.32 5.32 4.19
C GLN A 60 -2.25 4.26 4.52
N LEU A 61 -1.70 3.58 3.51
CA LEU A 61 -0.58 2.65 3.69
C LEU A 61 0.65 3.32 4.32
N LYS A 62 0.91 4.60 3.98
CA LYS A 62 1.99 5.37 4.60
C LYS A 62 1.69 5.68 6.08
N LYS A 63 0.47 6.08 6.42
CA LYS A 63 0.05 6.28 7.82
C LYS A 63 0.18 4.99 8.64
N ASP A 64 -0.07 3.83 8.03
CA ASP A 64 0.00 2.53 8.68
C ASP A 64 1.40 1.89 8.69
N ASN A 65 2.42 2.64 8.25
CA ASN A 65 3.83 2.23 8.10
C ASN A 65 4.05 1.03 7.16
N VAL A 66 3.14 0.81 6.22
CA VAL A 66 3.29 -0.19 5.14
C VAL A 66 4.06 0.41 3.97
N TRP A 67 3.75 1.65 3.60
CA TRP A 67 4.52 2.40 2.61
C TRP A 67 5.70 3.11 3.27
N ILE A 68 6.91 2.89 2.75
CA ILE A 68 8.14 3.48 3.29
C ILE A 68 8.66 4.55 2.32
N GLY A 69 8.97 5.73 2.87
CA GLY A 69 9.52 6.85 2.11
C GLY A 69 8.46 7.85 1.65
N LYS A 70 8.88 8.74 0.75
CA LYS A 70 8.00 9.77 0.16
C LYS A 70 6.96 9.14 -0.75
N LEU A 71 5.75 9.70 -0.76
CA LEU A 71 4.76 9.42 -1.79
C LEU A 71 5.19 10.10 -3.10
N PRO A 72 4.77 9.60 -4.27
CA PRO A 72 5.20 10.15 -5.56
C PRO A 72 4.90 11.63 -5.77
N TRP A 73 3.93 12.20 -5.05
CA TRP A 73 3.53 13.61 -5.14
C TRP A 73 3.99 14.45 -3.93
N GLU A 74 4.72 13.87 -2.99
CA GLU A 74 5.37 14.62 -1.93
C GLU A 74 6.71 15.15 -2.45
N VAL A 75 6.79 16.47 -2.62
CA VAL A 75 8.00 17.19 -3.05
C VAL A 75 9.01 17.24 -1.91
#